data_AF-A0A2N9NJD8-F1
#
_entry.id   AF-A0A2N9NJD8-F1
#
_cell.length_a   1.000
_cell.length_b   1.000
_cell.length_c   1.000
_cell.angle_alpha   90.00
_cell.angle_beta   90.00
_cell.angle_gamma   90.00
#
_symmetry.space_group_name_H-M   'P 1'
#
loop_
_entity.id
_entity.type
_entity.pdbx_description
1 polymer ?
#
loop_
_entity_poly.entity_id
_entity_poly.type
_entity_poly.pdbx_seq_one_letter_code
_entity_poly.pdbx_strand_id
1 'polypeptide(L)'
;MHQMRLDPRCPLADTVGMKYARISFPSRDVAVRAFHELARHGRIVSLPDGQFIVPEPATAFLQTRGFTYQTHEWMSEAYVTQALRNPAPNPV
;
A
#
# COMPACT_ATOMS: atom_id res chain seq x y z
N MET A 1 -20.78 -30.44 -23.60
CA MET A 1 -20.18 -29.10 -23.47
C MET A 1 -19.69 -28.95 -22.04
N HIS A 2 -18.37 -28.85 -21.83
CA HIS A 2 -17.76 -28.84 -20.49
C HIS A 2 -17.99 -27.47 -19.84
N GLN A 3 -18.92 -27.43 -18.90
CA GLN A 3 -19.15 -26.28 -18.04
C GLN A 3 -18.01 -26.23 -17.01
N MET A 4 -17.10 -25.28 -17.24
CA MET A 4 -15.96 -24.96 -16.39
C MET A 4 -16.50 -24.54 -15.00
N ARG A 5 -16.44 -25.46 -14.04
CA ARG A 5 -16.78 -25.19 -12.63
C ARG A 5 -15.75 -24.20 -12.08
N LEU A 6 -16.15 -22.94 -12.00
CA LEU A 6 -15.47 -21.95 -11.17
C LEU A 6 -15.46 -22.49 -9.74
N ASP A 7 -14.27 -22.79 -9.23
CA ASP A 7 -14.06 -23.24 -7.87
C ASP A 7 -14.40 -22.08 -6.89
N PRO A 8 -15.34 -22.28 -5.94
CA PRO A 8 -15.73 -21.24 -4.99
C PRO A 8 -14.72 -21.04 -3.85
N ARG A 9 -13.53 -21.66 -3.89
CA ARG A 9 -12.48 -21.54 -2.86
C ARG A 9 -11.39 -20.54 -3.22
N CYS A 10 -11.67 -19.61 -4.14
CA CYS A 10 -11.02 -18.32 -4.09
C CYS A 10 -11.92 -17.35 -3.31
N PRO A 11 -11.84 -17.32 -1.96
CA PRO A 11 -12.25 -16.12 -1.26
C PRO A 11 -11.24 -15.03 -1.63
N LEU A 12 -11.53 -14.32 -2.71
CA LEU A 12 -11.32 -12.86 -2.71
C LEU A 12 -12.42 -12.18 -1.86
N ALA A 13 -13.06 -12.92 -0.94
CA ALA A 13 -13.66 -12.38 0.27
C ALA A 13 -12.49 -12.14 1.23
N ASP A 14 -11.89 -10.96 1.26
CA ASP A 14 -12.55 -9.78 1.79
C ASP A 14 -11.86 -8.52 1.22
N THR A 15 -12.40 -7.94 0.16
CA THR A 15 -12.14 -6.51 -0.16
C THR A 15 -13.15 -5.62 0.60
N VAL A 16 -13.50 -5.99 1.83
CA VAL A 16 -14.23 -5.10 2.74
C VAL A 16 -13.17 -4.25 3.45
N GLY A 17 -12.79 -3.17 2.79
CA GLY A 17 -12.17 -2.02 3.47
C GLY A 17 -10.70 -2.18 3.85
N MET A 18 -9.86 -2.73 2.98
CA MET A 18 -8.42 -2.68 3.19
C MET A 18 -7.98 -1.21 3.30
N LYS A 19 -7.45 -0.84 4.47
CA LYS A 19 -6.94 0.50 4.74
C LYS A 19 -5.49 0.60 4.31
N TYR A 20 -5.13 1.80 3.92
CA TYR A 20 -3.79 2.16 3.51
C TYR A 20 -3.33 3.31 4.38
N ALA A 21 -2.07 3.30 4.78
CA ALA A 21 -1.45 4.40 5.48
C ALA A 21 -0.54 5.15 4.52
N ARG A 22 -0.64 6.47 4.54
CA ARG A 22 0.39 7.35 4.01
C ARG A 22 1.44 7.54 5.09
N ILE A 23 2.65 7.04 4.84
CA ILE A 23 3.76 7.09 5.77
C ILE A 23 4.96 7.83 5.17
N SER A 24 5.81 8.37 6.03
CA SER A 24 7.11 8.90 5.65
C SER A 24 8.19 8.29 6.53
N PHE A 25 9.39 8.16 5.97
CA PHE A 25 10.54 7.66 6.71
C PHE A 25 11.46 8.83 7.11
N PRO A 26 12.13 8.75 8.27
CA PRO A 26 12.99 9.83 8.76
C PRO A 26 14.25 10.04 7.92
N SER A 27 14.61 9.08 7.08
CA SER A 27 15.81 9.14 6.23
C SER A 27 15.66 8.24 5.01
N ARG A 28 16.31 8.63 3.91
CA ARG A 28 16.33 7.87 2.65
C ARG A 28 16.86 6.45 2.84
N ASP A 29 17.88 6.27 3.67
CA ASP A 29 18.47 4.95 3.98
C ASP A 29 17.45 4.00 4.65
N VAL A 30 16.67 4.52 5.61
CA VAL A 30 15.56 3.79 6.24
C VAL A 30 14.47 3.48 5.22
N ALA A 31 14.12 4.45 4.35
CA ALA A 31 13.12 4.27 3.30
C ALA A 31 13.52 3.15 2.32
N VAL A 32 14.78 3.11 1.89
CA VAL A 32 15.27 2.08 0.96
C VAL A 32 15.22 0.69 1.61
N ARG A 33 15.66 0.55 2.87
CA ARG A 33 15.59 -0.73 3.59
C ARG A 33 14.15 -1.20 3.79
N ALA A 34 13.26 -0.29 4.22
CA ALA A 34 11.85 -0.58 4.39
C ALA A 34 11.19 -0.94 3.04
N PHE A 35 11.51 -0.23 1.97
CA PHE A 35 11.02 -0.51 0.62
C PHE A 35 11.46 -1.89 0.13
N HIS A 36 12.73 -2.26 0.33
CA HIS A 36 13.23 -3.59 -0.05
C HIS A 36 12.47 -4.71 0.66
N GLU A 37 12.21 -4.55 1.95
CA GLU A 37 11.46 -5.55 2.71
C GLU A 37 9.99 -5.58 2.27
N LEU A 38 9.34 -4.43 2.14
CA LEU A 38 7.94 -4.34 1.74
C LEU A 38 7.70 -4.78 0.30
N ALA A 39 8.64 -4.56 -0.62
CA ALA A 39 8.52 -4.95 -2.03
C ALA A 39 8.45 -6.48 -2.19
N ARG A 40 8.95 -7.22 -1.21
CA ARG A 40 8.83 -8.68 -1.13
C ARG A 40 7.47 -9.13 -0.62
N HIS A 41 6.73 -8.25 0.06
CA HIS A 41 5.47 -8.55 0.74
C HIS A 41 4.23 -7.93 0.08
N GLY A 42 4.37 -6.97 -0.84
CA GLY A 42 3.24 -6.51 -1.65
C GLY A 42 3.34 -5.10 -2.22
N ARG A 43 2.18 -4.57 -2.65
CA ARG A 43 2.01 -3.26 -3.30
C ARG A 43 2.37 -2.12 -2.35
N ILE A 44 3.49 -1.48 -2.60
CA ILE A 44 3.84 -0.15 -2.08
C ILE A 44 3.68 0.84 -3.21
N VAL A 45 3.19 2.03 -2.89
CA VAL A 45 3.22 3.15 -3.84
C VAL A 45 4.07 4.27 -3.29
N SER A 46 5.15 4.59 -4.00
CA SER A 46 5.99 5.75 -3.71
C SER A 46 5.36 7.01 -4.27
N LEU A 47 5.23 8.04 -3.45
CA LEU A 47 4.81 9.39 -3.83
C LEU A 47 6.06 10.27 -4.07
N PRO A 48 5.96 11.32 -4.90
CA PRO A 48 7.10 12.18 -5.26
C PRO A 48 7.72 12.94 -4.08
N ASP A 49 6.99 13.14 -2.98
CA ASP A 49 7.43 13.89 -1.80
C ASP A 49 8.19 13.03 -0.77
N GLY A 50 8.68 11.85 -1.16
CA GLY A 50 9.33 10.91 -0.22
C GLY A 50 8.36 10.22 0.73
N GLN A 51 7.08 10.26 0.40
CA GLN A 51 6.00 9.60 1.14
C GLN A 51 5.61 8.29 0.46
N PHE A 52 5.05 7.37 1.22
CA PHE A 52 4.73 6.03 0.74
C PHE A 52 3.32 5.68 1.17
N ILE A 53 2.54 5.13 0.25
CA ILE A 53 1.26 4.53 0.55
C ILE A 53 1.51 3.03 0.70
N VAL A 54 1.22 2.53 1.89
CA VAL A 54 1.36 1.12 2.24
C VAL A 54 0.04 0.57 2.77
N PRO A 55 -0.32 -0.70 2.49
CA PRO A 55 -1.48 -1.30 3.11
C PRO A 55 -1.28 -1.45 4.63
N GLU A 56 -2.37 -1.44 5.40
CA GLU A 56 -2.36 -1.65 6.85
C GLU A 56 -1.47 -2.83 7.31
N PRO A 57 -1.55 -4.05 6.75
CA PRO A 57 -0.66 -5.14 7.15
C PRO A 57 0.83 -4.86 6.91
N ALA A 58 1.19 -4.03 5.92
CA ALA A 58 2.57 -3.60 5.71
C ALA A 58 3.05 -2.69 6.83
N THR A 59 2.17 -1.86 7.42
CA THR A 59 2.53 -1.04 8.59
C THR A 59 2.82 -1.90 9.81
N ALA A 60 2.00 -2.93 10.07
CA ALA A 60 2.23 -3.88 11.16
C ALA A 60 3.54 -4.66 10.97
N PHE A 61 3.86 -5.02 9.72
CA PHE A 61 5.13 -5.65 9.39
C PHE A 61 6.33 -4.71 9.66
N LEU A 62 6.23 -3.43 9.28
CA LEU A 62 7.26 -2.43 9.57
C LEU A 62 7.52 -2.28 11.08
N GLN A 63 6.45 -2.24 11.89
CA GLN A 63 6.57 -2.20 13.35
C GLN A 63 7.27 -3.44 13.90
N THR A 64 6.88 -4.62 13.43
CA THR A 64 7.48 -5.90 13.84
C THR A 64 8.97 -5.98 13.50
N ARG A 65 9.37 -5.38 12.38
CA ARG A 65 10.77 -5.28 11.95
C ARG A 65 11.56 -4.15 12.64
N GLY A 66 10.90 -3.30 13.44
CA GLY A 66 11.53 -2.18 14.13
C GLY A 66 11.86 -0.99 13.24
N PHE A 67 11.21 -0.85 12.08
CA PHE A 67 11.40 0.32 11.23
C PHE A 67 10.68 1.54 11.83
N THR A 68 11.40 2.64 11.98
CA THR A 68 10.82 3.92 12.35
C THR A 68 10.16 4.57 11.13
N TYR A 69 8.87 4.85 11.23
CA TYR A 69 8.11 5.58 10.22
C TYR A 69 7.09 6.50 10.89
N GLN A 70 6.74 7.58 10.21
CA GLN A 70 5.69 8.51 10.64
C GLN A 70 4.45 8.29 9.79
N THR A 71 3.31 8.07 10.43
CA THR A 71 2.02 7.99 9.72
C THR A 71 1.42 9.39 9.60
N HIS A 72 1.06 9.78 8.38
CA HIS A 72 0.40 11.06 8.11
C HIS A 72 -1.11 10.91 8.07
N GLU A 73 -1.61 9.90 7.37
CA GLU A 73 -3.04 9.71 7.15
C GLU A 73 -3.38 8.24 6.90
N TRP A 74 -4.57 7.81 7.34
CA TRP A 74 -5.17 6.54 7.00
C TRP A 74 -6.25 6.75 5.94
N MET A 75 -6.19 5.97 4.87
CA MET A 75 -6.97 6.12 3.65
C MET A 75 -7.65 4.80 3.32
N SER A 76 -8.83 4.85 2.73
CA SER A 76 -9.49 3.66 2.19
C SER A 76 -8.93 3.31 0.80
N GLU A 77 -8.98 2.04 0.41
CA GLU A 77 -8.55 1.58 -0.92
C GLU A 77 -9.14 2.39 -2.08
N ALA A 78 -10.43 2.71 -2.01
CA ALA A 78 -11.11 3.49 -3.04
C ALA A 78 -10.50 4.89 -3.20
N TYR A 79 -10.13 5.53 -2.08
CA TYR A 79 -9.50 6.84 -2.09
C TYR A 79 -8.09 6.78 -2.67
N VAL A 80 -7.29 5.78 -2.26
CA VAL A 80 -5.95 5.55 -2.81
C VAL A 80 -6.02 5.27 -4.31
N THR A 81 -6.89 4.36 -4.74
CA THR A 81 -7.05 4.02 -6.16
C THR A 81 -7.47 5.23 -6.98
N GLN A 82 -8.37 6.06 -6.45
CA GLN A 82 -8.77 7.31 -7.10
C GLN A 82 -7.62 8.33 -7.16
N ALA A 83 -6.86 8.50 -6.07
CA ALA A 83 -5.71 9.42 -6.01
C ALA A 83 -4.58 9.00 -6.94
N LEU A 84 -4.34 7.69 -7.09
CA LEU A 84 -3.35 7.15 -8.03
C LEU A 84 -3.81 7.21 -9.49
N ARG A 85 -5.12 7.11 -9.74
CA ARG A 85 -5.69 7.20 -11.08
C ARG A 85 -5.82 8.64 -11.58
N ASN A 86 -6.01 9.58 -10.66
CA ASN A 86 -6.06 11.01 -10.95
C ASN A 86 -4.92 11.74 -10.23
N PRO A 87 -3.65 11.49 -10.62
CA PRO A 87 -2.59 12.42 -10.25
C PRO A 87 -2.99 13.75 -10.89
N ALA A 88 -3.20 14.79 -10.08
CA ALA A 88 -3.73 16.07 -10.53
C ALA A 88 -3.13 16.51 -11.89
N PRO A 89 -3.93 17.13 -12.78
CA PRO A 89 -3.42 17.58 -14.07
C PRO A 89 -2.26 18.54 -13.82
N ASN A 90 -1.11 18.27 -14.45
CA ASN A 90 0.00 19.23 -14.52
C ASN A 90 -0.59 20.62 -14.79
N PRO A 91 -0.33 21.64 -13.96
CA PRO A 91 -0.53 23.01 -14.42
C PRO A 91 0.44 23.22 -15.58
N VAL A 92 -0.11 23.55 -16.74
CA VAL A 92 0.63 23.90 -17.96
C VAL A 92 1.40 25.20 -17.77
#